data_AF-A0A3B1D7C7-F1
#
_entry.id   AF-A0A3B1D7C7-F1
#
_cell.length_a   1.000
_cell.length_b   1.000
_cell.length_c   1.000
_cell.angle_alpha   90.00
_cell.angle_beta   90.00
_cell.angle_gamma   90.00
#
_symmetry.space_group_name_H-M   'P 1'
#
loop_
_entity.id
_entity.type
_entity.pdbx_description
1 polymer ?
#
loop_
_entity_poly.entity_id
_entity_poly.type
_entity_poly.pdbx_seq_one_letter_code
_entity_poly.pdbx_strand_id
1 'polypeptide(L)' 'RFDFIYTPKHGSWLNMAEIELHVLNSQCLNRHISTLKEIKCEVNAWQNHRNNKLSKIDWQFTNEKARIKLKRLYPSIIA' A
#
# COMPACT_ATOMS: atom_id res chain seq x y z
N ARG A 1 -9.78 -17.93 -12.68
CA ARG A 1 -10.78 -16.85 -12.52
C ARG A 1 -10.16 -15.81 -11.60
N PHE A 2 -10.05 -14.55 -12.04
CA PHE A 2 -9.46 -13.45 -11.27
C PHE A 2 -10.61 -12.55 -10.82
N ASP A 3 -10.65 -12.23 -9.53
CA ASP A 3 -11.62 -11.28 -8.98
C ASP A 3 -10.91 -9.95 -8.72
N PHE A 4 -11.45 -8.88 -9.29
CA PHE A 4 -10.92 -7.53 -9.05
C PHE A 4 -11.48 -6.98 -7.75
N ILE A 5 -10.58 -6.68 -6.81
CA ILE A 5 -10.92 -5.99 -5.57
C ILE A 5 -10.54 -4.53 -5.74
N TYR A 6 -11.53 -3.65 -5.71
CA TYR A 6 -11.33 -2.21 -5.87
C TYR A 6 -11.12 -1.54 -4.51
N THR A 7 -10.05 -0.76 -4.39
CA THR A 7 -9.80 0.08 -3.22
C THR A 7 -10.70 1.33 -3.26
N PRO A 8 -11.26 1.76 -2.12
CA PRO A 8 -12.07 2.97 -2.07
C PRO A 8 -11.23 4.21 -2.39
N LYS A 9 -11.82 5.19 -3.10
CA LYS A 9 -11.12 6.40 -3.61
C LYS A 9 -10.33 7.19 -2.55
N HIS A 10 -10.79 7.19 -1.29
CA HIS A 10 -10.13 7.90 -0.19
C HIS A 10 -9.51 6.95 0.84
N GLY A 11 -9.26 5.69 0.46
CA GLY A 11 -8.66 4.67 1.30
C GLY A 11 -7.27 4.26 0.83
N SER A 12 -6.43 5.23 0.48
CA SER A 12 -5.01 5.05 0.11
C SER A 12 -4.26 4.15 1.09
N TRP A 13 -4.54 4.31 2.37
CA TRP A 13 -3.94 3.53 3.46
C TRP A 13 -4.37 2.04 3.50
N LEU A 14 -5.35 1.63 2.68
CA LEU A 14 -5.70 0.22 2.44
C LEU A 14 -5.11 -0.32 1.13
N ASN A 15 -4.46 0.52 0.33
CA ASN A 15 -3.87 0.13 -0.94
C ASN A 15 -2.46 -0.45 -0.72
N MET A 16 -2.31 -1.74 -0.98
CA MET A 16 -1.03 -2.48 -0.90
C MET A 16 0.09 -1.78 -1.69
N ALA A 17 -0.20 -1.29 -2.90
CA ALA A 17 0.81 -0.67 -3.76
C ALA A 17 1.31 0.66 -3.18
N GLU A 18 0.41 1.49 -2.64
CA GLU A 18 0.78 2.77 -2.04
C GLU A 18 1.60 2.59 -0.76
N ILE A 19 1.28 1.56 0.03
CA ILE A 19 2.07 1.21 1.22
C ILE A 19 3.50 0.83 0.82
N GLU A 20 3.68 -0.06 -0.16
CA GLU A 20 5.02 -0.46 -0.60
C GLU A 20 5.79 0.71 -1.26
N LEU A 21 5.12 1.61 -1.99
CA LEU A 21 5.74 2.83 -2.50
C LEU A 21 6.21 3.76 -1.37
N HIS A 22 5.46 3.86 -0.27
CA HIS A 22 5.89 4.62 0.90
C HIS A 22 7.14 4.01 1.58
N VAL A 23 7.20 2.66 1.65
CA VAL A 23 8.38 1.95 2.17
C VAL A 23 9.58 2.14 1.25
N LEU A 24 9.41 2.02 -0.08
CA LEU A 24 10.46 2.31 -1.06
C LEU A 24 10.98 3.74 -0.91
N ASN A 25 10.08 4.72 -0.77
CA ASN A 25 10.47 6.10 -0.57
C ASN A 25 11.29 6.27 0.71
N SER A 26 10.84 5.70 1.82
CA SER A 26 11.51 5.83 3.12
C SER A 26 12.88 5.12 3.16
N GLN A 27 13.01 3.96 2.50
CA GLN A 27 14.22 3.14 2.57
C GLN A 27 15.25 3.42 1.48
N CYS A 28 14.79 3.76 0.27
CA CYS A 28 15.64 3.85 -0.92
C CYS A 28 15.73 5.27 -1.47
N LEU A 29 14.60 5.98 -1.54
CA LEU A 29 14.51 7.28 -2.23
C LEU A 29 14.53 8.49 -1.28
N ASN A 30 14.79 8.28 0.01
CA ASN A 30 14.90 9.35 1.02
C ASN A 30 16.25 10.11 0.95
N ARG A 31 16.86 10.16 -0.23
CA ARG A 31 18.14 10.81 -0.50
C ARG A 31 18.15 11.39 -1.91
N HIS A 32 18.98 12.40 -2.12
CA HIS A 32 19.19 12.94 -3.45
C HIS A 32 19.95 11.93 -4.32
N ILE A 33 19.45 11.70 -5.53
CA ILE A 33 20.08 10.86 -6.57
C ILE A 33 20.10 11.71 -7.84
N SER A 34 21.29 11.92 -8.39
CA SER A 34 21.52 12.94 -9.42
C SER A 34 21.05 12.51 -10.80
N THR A 35 20.93 11.20 -11.06
CA THR A 35 20.58 10.68 -12.37
C THR A 35 19.42 9.69 -12.34
N LEU A 36 18.60 9.71 -13.39
CA LEU A 36 17.53 8.72 -13.57
C LEU A 36 18.06 7.28 -13.66
N LYS A 37 19.27 7.10 -14.22
CA LYS A 37 19.91 5.79 -14.33
C LYS A 37 20.21 5.19 -12.96
N GLU A 38 20.77 5.98 -12.05
CA GLU A 38 21.03 5.55 -10.68
C GLU A 38 19.73 5.25 -9.93
N ILE A 39 18.70 6.09 -10.07
CA ILE A 39 17.39 5.83 -9.46
C ILE A 39 16.86 4.46 -9.89
N LYS A 40 16.91 4.13 -11.18
CA LYS A 40 16.45 2.82 -11.69
C LYS A 40 17.26 1.66 -11.13
N CYS A 41 18.58 1.80 -11.04
CA CYS A 41 19.45 0.77 -10.46
C CYS A 41 19.11 0.52 -8.98
N GLU A 42 18.96 1.59 -8.21
CA GLU A 42 18.64 1.53 -6.78
C GLU A 42 17.25 0.92 -6.52
N VAL A 43 16.22 1.36 -7.27
CA VAL A 43 14.87 0.80 -7.15
C VAL A 43 14.85 -0.68 -7.51
N ASN A 44 15.56 -1.11 -8.56
CA ASN A 44 15.67 -2.53 -8.92
C ASN A 44 16.37 -3.36 -7.85
N ALA A 45 17.48 -2.85 -7.30
CA ALA A 45 18.20 -3.51 -6.23
C ALA A 45 17.32 -3.65 -4.97
N TRP A 46 16.62 -2.58 -4.60
CA TRP A 46 15.68 -2.58 -3.48
C TRP A 46 14.52 -3.56 -3.71
N GLN A 47 13.93 -3.57 -4.90
CA GLN A 47 12.83 -4.47 -5.25
C GLN A 47 13.25 -5.94 -5.12
N ASN A 48 14.42 -6.30 -5.65
CA ASN A 48 14.95 -7.66 -5.53
C ASN A 48 15.14 -8.08 -4.07
N HIS A 49 15.72 -7.18 -3.25
CA HIS A 49 15.88 -7.43 -1.82
C HIS A 49 14.55 -7.59 -1.08
N ARG A 50 13.57 -6.72 -1.37
CA ARG A 50 12.25 -6.73 -0.74
C ARG A 50 11.46 -7.99 -1.10
N ASN A 51 11.47 -8.39 -2.38
CA ASN A 51 10.81 -9.60 -2.86
C ASN A 51 11.36 -10.86 -2.17
N ASN A 52 12.68 -10.90 -1.91
CA ASN A 52 13.31 -12.04 -1.22
C ASN A 52 12.97 -12.11 0.28
N LYS A 53 12.52 -11.02 0.90
CA LYS A 53 12.15 -11.00 2.32
C LYS A 53 10.75 -11.55 2.61
N LEU A 54 9.94 -11.85 1.59
CA LEU A 54 8.55 -12.32 1.72
C LEU A 54 7.75 -11.53 2.78
N SER A 55 7.99 -10.22 2.84
CA SER A 55 7.38 -9.35 3.83
C SER A 55 5.86 -9.31 3.64
N LYS A 56 5.11 -9.63 4.68
CA LYS A 56 3.65 -9.55 4.68
C LYS A 56 3.22 -8.24 5.34
N ILE A 57 2.16 -7.63 4.81
CA ILE A 57 1.50 -6.54 5.51
C ILE A 57 0.71 -7.13 6.68
N ASP A 58 0.99 -6.63 7.88
CA ASP A 58 0.19 -6.90 9.07
C ASP A 58 -1.06 -6.00 9.06
N TRP A 59 -2.18 -6.55 8.63
CA TRP A 59 -3.44 -5.82 8.49
C TRP A 59 -4.14 -5.66 9.85
N GLN A 60 -3.97 -4.51 10.49
CA GLN A 60 -4.57 -4.24 11.81
C GLN A 60 -5.99 -3.64 11.76
N PHE A 61 -6.47 -3.28 10.57
CA PHE A 61 -7.80 -2.73 10.36
C PHE A 61 -8.79 -3.82 10.01
N THR A 62 -9.67 -4.14 10.96
CA THR A 62 -10.67 -5.21 10.81
C THR A 62 -11.99 -4.67 10.26
N ASN A 63 -12.81 -5.56 9.71
CA ASN A 63 -14.17 -5.23 9.26
C ASN A 63 -15.03 -4.64 10.39
N GLU A 64 -14.84 -5.08 11.63
CA GLU A 64 -15.54 -4.54 12.80
C GLU A 64 -15.16 -3.07 13.04
N LYS A 65 -13.86 -2.75 13.02
CA LYS A 65 -13.37 -1.37 13.10
C LYS A 65 -13.88 -0.53 11.93
N ALA A 66 -13.98 -1.11 10.74
CA ALA A 66 -14.55 -0.45 9.56
C ALA A 66 -16.01 -0.04 9.77
N ARG A 67 -16.84 -0.93 10.30
CA ARG A 67 -18.28 -0.63 10.57
C ARG A 67 -18.47 0.51 11.56
N ILE A 68 -17.58 0.66 12.52
CA ILE A 68 -17.62 1.77 13.50
C ILE A 68 -17.08 3.05 12.87
N LYS A 69 -15.87 3.01 12.30
CA LYS A 69 -15.16 4.21 11.82
C LYS A 69 -15.74 4.78 10.51
N LEU A 70 -16.26 3.91 9.63
CA LEU A 70 -16.84 4.27 8.34
C LEU A 70 -18.37 4.15 8.34
N LYS A 71 -19.02 4.22 9.50
CA LYS A 71 -20.48 4.05 9.66
C LYS A 71 -21.30 4.83 8.63
N ARG A 72 -20.89 6.06 8.28
CA ARG A 72 -21.55 6.93 7.29
C ARG A 72 -21.52 6.37 5.85
N LEU A 73 -20.52 5.56 5.51
CA LEU A 73 -20.36 4.97 4.17
C LEU A 73 -21.11 3.64 4.03
N TYR A 74 -21.50 3.01 5.13
CA TYR A 74 -22.34 1.82 5.07
C TYR A 74 -23.77 2.23 4.74
N PRO A 75 -24.45 1.52 3.81
CA PRO A 75 -25.85 1.77 3.56
C PRO A 75 -26.63 1.56 4.85
N SER A 76 -27.40 2.57 5.25
CA SER A 76 -28.45 2.40 6.25
C SER A 76 -29.49 1.47 5.65
N ILE A 77 -29.55 0.23 6.13
CA ILE A 77 -30.65 -0.68 5.82
C ILE A 77 -31.86 -0.08 6.54
N ILE A 78 -32.52 0.86 5.88
CA ILE A 78 -33.86 1.28 6.26
C ILE A 78 -34.75 0.16 5.74
N ALA A 79 -35.18 -0.70 6.65
CA ALA A 79 -36.26 -1.66 6.38
C ALA A 79 -37.59 -0.91 6.32
#